data_AF-A0A934SP44-F1
#
_entry.id   AF-A0A934SP44-F1
#
_cell.length_a   1.000
_cell.length_b   1.000
_cell.length_c   1.000
_cell.angle_alpha   90.00
_cell.angle_beta   90.00
_cell.angle_gamma   90.00
#
_symmetry.space_group_name_H-M   'P 1'
#
loop_
_entity.id
_entity.type
_entity.pdbx_description
1 polymer ?
#
loop_
_entity_poly.entity_id
_entity_poly.type
_entity_poly.pdbx_seq_one_letter_code
_entity_poly.pdbx_strand_id
1 'polypeptide(L)'
;MLLAVMFFAGAAAVGSSPQRAAAATYTPISGTGSTWSQNALDQWRKNVAANYGMTVNYSGTGSSAGRRDFVAGTVDFAVSEIPFQASPEDGSAAEKPPRGFAYMPIVAGGTSFMYNVKIGGKRVTNLRLGGETVTKIFTGKITNWNDPQIAADNPGLAMPNKPIVPVVRSDGSGSTAQFTLWMSKQYPALWQSFSGKAGLTSQYPVKGATKAQNGSLGVAGYVSQAYGEGAITYVEYSYALKSGFPVAKILNSSGYYVEPTAPSVAVALLKAQINTNASSAEYLTQILDGVYNNPDKRTYPLSSYSYMIVPTEVGGVFNTDKGNTLGTFASYMLCEGQQQAAALGYSPLPMNLVLAGFDQIKRVPGAGSANVDPNSCNNPTFKKGDSPSNNQLAVTAPQPAACDKQGPDQCTTGTAGAAGTATVVSGSGKGGSSSNTANAAGGAMTDGASSSAGSAADIGSADASASSGATGGAVSTPYTLASASWGTGQFVMLGAGAFLVLVIVLPALLSSRLKKLGADPKK
;
A
#
# COMPACT_ATOMS: atom_id res chain seq x y z
N MET A 1 -78.06 -10.18 -47.76
CA MET A 1 -76.99 -10.90 -47.05
C MET A 1 -75.70 -10.65 -47.82
N LEU A 2 -74.87 -9.68 -47.40
CA LEU A 2 -73.41 -9.68 -47.59
C LEU A 2 -72.81 -8.45 -46.87
N LEU A 3 -71.64 -8.68 -46.27
CA LEU A 3 -70.98 -7.96 -45.19
C LEU A 3 -70.57 -6.51 -45.48
N ALA A 4 -70.71 -5.65 -44.48
CA ALA A 4 -69.96 -4.40 -44.33
C ALA A 4 -68.57 -4.71 -43.74
N VAL A 5 -67.50 -4.32 -44.44
CA VAL A 5 -66.12 -4.41 -43.94
C VAL A 5 -65.69 -3.01 -43.49
N MET A 6 -65.57 -2.82 -42.17
CA MET A 6 -64.94 -1.63 -41.58
C MET A 6 -63.42 -1.75 -41.69
N PHE A 7 -62.79 -0.81 -42.40
CA PHE A 7 -61.34 -0.60 -42.36
C PHE A 7 -60.98 0.20 -41.09
N PHE A 8 -60.32 -0.45 -40.12
CA PHE A 8 -59.63 0.22 -39.03
C PHE A 8 -58.22 0.63 -39.49
N ALA A 9 -57.97 1.92 -39.62
CA ALA A 9 -56.62 2.47 -39.79
C ALA A 9 -55.90 2.47 -38.44
N GLY A 10 -55.11 1.44 -38.17
CA GLY A 10 -54.24 1.38 -36.99
C GLY A 10 -53.01 2.27 -37.18
N ALA A 11 -52.96 3.41 -36.48
CA ALA A 11 -51.75 4.20 -36.34
C ALA A 11 -50.73 3.42 -35.48
N ALA A 12 -49.72 2.84 -36.11
CA ALA A 12 -48.61 2.21 -35.41
C ALA A 12 -47.75 3.30 -34.75
N ALA A 13 -47.95 3.53 -33.46
CA ALA A 13 -47.02 4.29 -32.63
C ALA A 13 -45.70 3.54 -32.57
N VAL A 14 -44.67 4.05 -33.26
CA VAL A 14 -43.30 3.55 -33.17
C VAL A 14 -42.78 3.92 -31.78
N GLY A 15 -42.96 3.02 -30.82
CA GLY A 15 -42.37 3.15 -29.50
C GLY A 15 -40.85 3.13 -29.61
N SER A 16 -40.21 4.28 -29.39
CA SER A 16 -38.77 4.36 -29.20
C SER A 16 -38.38 3.56 -27.97
N SER A 17 -37.91 2.33 -28.18
CA SER A 17 -37.32 1.49 -27.14
C SER A 17 -36.19 2.27 -26.45
N PRO A 18 -36.14 2.36 -25.11
CA PRO A 18 -35.03 2.99 -24.42
C PRO A 18 -33.75 2.25 -24.79
N GLN A 19 -32.79 2.96 -25.39
CA GLN A 19 -31.48 2.44 -25.71
C GLN A 19 -30.81 2.01 -24.41
N ARG A 20 -30.66 0.70 -24.20
CA ARG A 20 -29.86 0.18 -23.07
C ARG A 20 -28.49 0.83 -23.16
N ALA A 21 -28.10 1.55 -22.10
CA ALA A 21 -26.72 2.02 -21.98
C ALA A 21 -25.80 0.81 -22.13
N ALA A 22 -24.95 0.81 -23.16
CA ALA A 22 -23.94 -0.21 -23.31
C ALA A 22 -23.00 -0.11 -22.11
N ALA A 23 -22.88 -1.18 -21.33
CA ALA A 23 -21.89 -1.24 -20.27
C ALA A 23 -20.50 -1.04 -20.90
N ALA A 24 -19.69 -0.16 -20.32
CA ALA A 24 -18.33 0.06 -20.80
C ALA A 24 -17.57 -1.29 -20.81
N THR A 25 -17.07 -1.70 -21.98
CA THR A 25 -16.24 -2.90 -22.12
C THR A 25 -14.78 -2.53 -21.87
N TYR A 26 -14.21 -3.06 -20.79
CA TYR A 26 -12.79 -2.89 -20.45
C TYR A 26 -11.97 -4.11 -20.85
N THR A 27 -10.96 -3.92 -21.69
CA THR A 27 -10.01 -4.99 -22.05
C THR A 27 -9.10 -5.30 -20.87
N PRO A 28 -8.89 -6.58 -20.49
CA PRO A 28 -8.00 -6.93 -19.40
C PRO A 28 -6.57 -6.42 -19.61
N ILE A 29 -5.98 -5.91 -18.54
CA ILE A 29 -4.58 -5.45 -18.51
C ILE A 29 -3.76 -6.28 -17.54
N SER A 30 -2.48 -6.48 -17.84
CA SER A 30 -1.52 -7.16 -16.96
C SER A 30 -0.36 -6.25 -16.56
N GLY A 31 0.05 -6.34 -15.31
CA GLY A 31 1.24 -5.67 -14.80
C GLY A 31 2.01 -6.51 -13.80
N THR A 32 3.22 -6.07 -13.50
CA THR A 32 4.15 -6.77 -12.61
C THR A 32 5.08 -5.77 -11.94
N GLY A 33 5.77 -6.19 -10.88
CA GLY A 33 6.84 -5.43 -10.28
C GLY A 33 6.72 -5.28 -8.78
N SER A 34 6.71 -4.04 -8.31
CA SER A 34 6.90 -3.70 -6.92
C SER A 34 5.94 -4.43 -5.96
N THR A 35 6.53 -5.12 -4.99
CA THR A 35 5.83 -5.59 -3.78
C THR A 35 5.55 -4.43 -2.82
N TRP A 36 6.22 -3.28 -2.96
CA TRP A 36 5.99 -2.09 -2.14
C TRP A 36 4.58 -1.55 -2.30
N SER A 37 4.06 -1.50 -3.53
CA SER A 37 2.70 -1.03 -3.85
C SER A 37 1.65 -2.13 -3.85
N GLN A 38 2.05 -3.40 -3.71
CA GLN A 38 1.18 -4.54 -3.98
C GLN A 38 -0.07 -4.55 -3.10
N ASN A 39 0.05 -4.22 -1.81
CA ASN A 39 -1.10 -4.23 -0.90
C ASN A 39 -2.18 -3.20 -1.31
N ALA A 40 -1.78 -2.04 -1.84
CA ALA A 40 -2.72 -1.03 -2.36
C ALA A 40 -3.33 -1.48 -3.70
N LEU A 41 -2.49 -1.96 -4.63
CA LEU A 41 -2.94 -2.46 -5.93
C LEU A 41 -3.90 -3.64 -5.79
N ASP A 42 -3.66 -4.55 -4.86
CA ASP A 42 -4.53 -5.69 -4.57
C ASP A 42 -5.91 -5.26 -4.07
N GLN A 43 -5.99 -4.20 -3.28
CA GLN A 43 -7.27 -3.64 -2.85
C GLN A 43 -7.96 -2.94 -4.03
N TRP A 44 -7.24 -2.10 -4.76
CA TRP A 44 -7.80 -1.31 -5.84
C TRP A 44 -8.27 -2.14 -7.02
N ARG A 45 -7.54 -3.19 -7.41
CA ARG A 45 -7.98 -4.12 -8.48
C ARG A 45 -9.26 -4.86 -8.11
N LYS A 46 -9.47 -5.20 -6.82
CA LYS A 46 -10.73 -5.76 -6.34
C LYS A 46 -11.88 -4.75 -6.46
N ASN A 47 -11.64 -3.51 -6.05
CA ASN A 47 -12.66 -2.46 -6.12
C ASN A 47 -13.06 -2.20 -7.56
N VAL A 48 -12.11 -2.09 -8.49
CA VAL A 48 -12.46 -1.81 -9.90
C VAL A 48 -13.08 -2.99 -10.63
N ALA A 49 -12.75 -4.22 -10.23
CA ALA A 49 -13.45 -5.40 -10.71
C ALA A 49 -14.93 -5.38 -10.27
N ALA A 50 -15.19 -5.05 -9.01
CA ALA A 50 -16.55 -4.99 -8.46
C ALA A 50 -17.37 -3.81 -9.02
N ASN A 51 -16.77 -2.62 -9.13
CA ASN A 51 -17.50 -1.39 -9.42
C ASN A 51 -17.58 -1.05 -10.92
N TYR A 52 -16.60 -1.49 -11.71
CA TYR A 52 -16.49 -1.15 -13.14
C TYR A 52 -16.39 -2.36 -14.05
N GLY A 53 -16.33 -3.60 -13.51
CA GLY A 53 -16.09 -4.80 -14.31
C GLY A 53 -14.68 -4.88 -14.91
N MET A 54 -13.72 -4.09 -14.43
CA MET A 54 -12.35 -4.08 -14.93
C MET A 54 -11.58 -5.31 -14.47
N THR A 55 -10.85 -5.96 -15.37
CA THR A 55 -9.88 -7.00 -15.01
C THR A 55 -8.47 -6.45 -15.04
N VAL A 56 -7.86 -6.32 -13.87
CA VAL A 56 -6.46 -5.89 -13.69
C VAL A 56 -5.67 -7.02 -13.04
N ASN A 57 -4.80 -7.65 -13.82
CA ASN A 57 -3.88 -8.69 -13.35
C ASN A 57 -2.59 -8.05 -12.86
N TYR A 58 -2.13 -8.39 -11.65
CA TYR A 58 -0.89 -7.86 -11.10
C TYR A 58 -0.11 -8.92 -10.33
N SER A 59 1.21 -8.99 -10.59
CA SER A 59 2.14 -9.88 -9.89
C SER A 59 3.24 -9.10 -9.18
N GLY A 60 3.32 -9.21 -7.85
CA GLY A 60 4.40 -8.62 -7.06
C GLY A 60 5.67 -9.46 -7.12
N THR A 61 6.61 -9.08 -7.99
CA THR A 61 7.85 -9.81 -8.31
C THR A 61 9.12 -9.04 -7.94
N GLY A 62 8.97 -7.82 -7.42
CA GLY A 62 10.07 -6.87 -7.16
C GLY A 62 10.21 -5.85 -8.29
N SER A 63 10.64 -4.64 -7.93
CA SER A 63 10.76 -3.49 -8.84
C SER A 63 11.61 -3.81 -10.09
N SER A 64 12.75 -4.49 -9.92
CA SER A 64 13.64 -4.81 -11.05
C SER A 64 13.07 -5.88 -11.98
N ALA A 65 12.32 -6.85 -11.45
CA ALA A 65 11.59 -7.79 -12.31
C ALA A 65 10.50 -7.06 -13.11
N GLY A 66 9.74 -6.18 -12.44
CA GLY A 66 8.75 -5.28 -13.05
C GLY A 66 9.26 -4.56 -14.30
N ARG A 67 10.38 -3.85 -14.14
CA ARG A 67 11.01 -3.11 -15.25
C ARG A 67 11.45 -4.01 -16.39
N ARG A 68 12.08 -5.16 -16.08
CA ARG A 68 12.51 -6.10 -17.11
C ARG A 68 11.35 -6.70 -17.89
N ASP A 69 10.25 -7.04 -17.22
CA ASP A 69 9.03 -7.54 -17.88
C ASP A 69 8.41 -6.47 -18.79
N PHE A 70 8.43 -5.20 -18.36
CA PHE A 70 8.00 -4.08 -19.22
C PHE A 70 8.91 -3.91 -20.44
N VAL A 71 10.24 -3.98 -20.26
CA VAL A 71 11.23 -3.92 -21.36
C VAL A 71 11.06 -5.09 -22.31
N ALA A 72 10.77 -6.29 -21.80
CA ALA A 72 10.48 -7.48 -22.59
C ALA A 72 9.13 -7.41 -23.33
N GLY A 73 8.29 -6.42 -23.02
CA GLY A 73 6.98 -6.24 -23.65
C GLY A 73 5.96 -7.32 -23.28
N THR A 74 6.15 -8.03 -22.16
CA THR A 74 5.27 -9.14 -21.72
C THR A 74 4.08 -8.66 -20.87
N VAL A 75 4.13 -7.42 -20.40
CA VAL A 75 3.07 -6.77 -19.61
C VAL A 75 2.67 -5.42 -20.19
N ASP A 76 1.49 -4.95 -19.83
CA ASP A 76 0.94 -3.65 -20.25
C ASP A 76 1.53 -2.49 -19.47
N PHE A 77 1.78 -2.68 -18.18
CA PHE A 77 2.40 -1.70 -17.27
C PHE A 77 3.32 -2.39 -16.27
N ALA A 78 4.20 -1.62 -15.63
CA ALA A 78 4.98 -2.09 -14.48
C ALA A 78 4.84 -1.11 -13.32
N VAL A 79 5.15 -1.56 -12.12
CA VAL A 79 5.20 -0.70 -10.93
C VAL A 79 6.59 -0.77 -10.33
N SER A 80 7.21 0.38 -10.10
CA SER A 80 8.56 0.45 -9.58
C SER A 80 8.84 1.73 -8.79
N GLU A 81 9.76 1.62 -7.83
CA GLU A 81 10.39 2.74 -7.11
C GLU A 81 11.83 2.99 -7.62
N ILE A 82 12.21 2.31 -8.69
CA ILE A 82 13.53 2.36 -9.28
C ILE A 82 13.35 2.84 -10.73
N PRO A 83 14.15 3.79 -11.21
CA PRO A 83 14.18 4.18 -12.62
C PRO A 83 14.77 3.05 -13.48
N PHE A 84 14.60 3.14 -14.80
CA PHE A 84 15.28 2.23 -15.72
C PHE A 84 16.79 2.41 -15.60
N GLN A 85 17.50 1.29 -15.49
CA GLN A 85 18.92 1.26 -15.17
C GLN A 85 19.76 1.21 -16.44
N ALA A 86 20.58 2.24 -16.66
CA ALA A 86 21.61 2.22 -17.71
C ALA A 86 22.78 1.27 -17.37
N SER A 87 22.96 0.95 -16.09
CA SER A 87 24.00 0.01 -15.61
C SER A 87 23.46 -0.77 -14.42
N PRO A 88 22.64 -1.81 -14.67
CA PRO A 88 22.05 -2.64 -13.61
C PRO A 88 23.12 -3.27 -12.71
N GLU A 89 22.86 -3.33 -11.40
CA GLU A 89 23.83 -3.84 -10.43
C GLU A 89 23.99 -5.35 -10.45
N ASP A 90 23.03 -6.07 -11.04
CA ASP A 90 23.08 -7.52 -11.25
C ASP A 90 23.89 -7.90 -12.51
N GLY A 91 24.47 -6.92 -13.22
CA GLY A 91 25.27 -7.15 -14.42
C GLY A 91 24.44 -7.43 -15.68
N SER A 92 23.12 -7.32 -15.61
CA SER A 92 22.25 -7.41 -16.80
C SER A 92 22.46 -6.23 -17.76
N ALA A 93 21.97 -6.39 -18.99
CA ALA A 93 22.06 -5.35 -20.01
C ALA A 93 21.28 -4.09 -19.59
N ALA A 94 21.74 -2.93 -20.06
CA ALA A 94 21.05 -1.66 -19.87
C ALA A 94 19.57 -1.77 -20.25
N GLU A 95 18.69 -1.31 -19.36
CA GLU A 95 17.24 -1.40 -19.53
C GLU A 95 16.78 -0.33 -20.54
N LYS A 96 16.48 -0.76 -21.76
CA LYS A 96 16.04 0.10 -22.86
C LYS A 96 14.61 -0.29 -23.26
N PRO A 97 13.58 0.37 -22.70
CA PRO A 97 12.20 0.04 -23.04
C PRO A 97 11.96 0.26 -24.55
N PRO A 98 11.30 -0.69 -25.24
CA PRO A 98 11.16 -0.67 -26.70
C PRO A 98 10.07 0.28 -27.20
N ARG A 99 9.31 0.89 -26.29
CA ARG A 99 8.20 1.82 -26.55
C ARG A 99 8.29 3.00 -25.62
N GLY A 100 7.73 4.14 -26.03
CA GLY A 100 7.60 5.33 -25.18
C GLY A 100 6.93 4.99 -23.84
N PHE A 101 7.39 5.64 -22.77
CA PHE A 101 6.87 5.42 -21.43
C PHE A 101 6.89 6.72 -20.59
N ALA A 102 6.18 6.70 -19.46
CA ALA A 102 6.24 7.72 -18.43
C ALA A 102 6.18 7.08 -17.03
N TYR A 103 6.82 7.73 -16.06
CA TYR A 103 6.64 7.41 -14.64
C TYR A 103 5.47 8.21 -14.07
N MET A 104 4.47 7.51 -13.55
CA MET A 104 3.26 8.09 -12.99
C MET A 104 3.17 7.77 -11.50
N PRO A 105 3.16 8.75 -10.58
CA PRO A 105 2.92 8.49 -9.16
C PRO A 105 1.61 7.73 -8.96
N ILE A 106 1.56 6.74 -8.05
CA ILE A 106 0.31 6.01 -7.75
C ILE A 106 -0.08 5.98 -6.28
N VAL A 107 0.88 5.93 -5.36
CA VAL A 107 0.62 5.90 -3.92
C VAL A 107 1.85 6.33 -3.14
N ALA A 108 1.65 7.00 -2.01
CA ALA A 108 2.71 7.40 -1.09
C ALA A 108 2.79 6.45 0.11
N GLY A 109 3.94 6.43 0.77
CA GLY A 109 4.16 5.57 1.94
C GLY A 109 5.49 5.85 2.62
N GLY A 110 5.63 5.37 3.85
CA GLY A 110 6.90 5.39 4.57
C GLY A 110 7.58 4.03 4.51
N THR A 111 8.87 4.01 4.14
CA THR A 111 9.71 2.85 4.40
C THR A 111 9.94 2.76 5.91
N SER A 112 9.33 1.76 6.53
CA SER A 112 9.26 1.56 7.97
C SER A 112 10.28 0.54 8.46
N PHE A 113 10.58 0.57 9.77
CA PHE A 113 11.51 -0.37 10.39
C PHE A 113 10.80 -1.32 11.33
N MET A 114 10.25 -2.39 10.77
CA MET A 114 9.58 -3.45 11.54
C MET A 114 10.62 -4.26 12.32
N TYR A 115 10.36 -4.53 13.59
CA TYR A 115 11.32 -5.20 14.48
C TYR A 115 10.64 -6.18 15.43
N ASN A 116 11.44 -7.09 15.98
CA ASN A 116 11.02 -8.05 16.99
C ASN A 116 12.07 -8.12 18.10
N VAL A 117 11.86 -7.37 19.18
CA VAL A 117 12.74 -7.38 20.36
C VAL A 117 11.89 -7.47 21.62
N LYS A 118 12.41 -8.15 22.64
CA LYS A 118 11.74 -8.34 23.92
C LYS A 118 12.60 -7.90 25.09
N ILE A 119 11.96 -7.36 26.10
CA ILE A 119 12.54 -7.07 27.42
C ILE A 119 11.68 -7.80 28.46
N GLY A 120 12.30 -8.61 29.33
CA GLY A 120 11.56 -9.39 30.33
C GLY A 120 10.49 -10.30 29.73
N GLY A 121 10.74 -10.88 28.56
CA GLY A 121 9.78 -11.73 27.84
C GLY A 121 8.62 -11.00 27.14
N LYS A 122 8.50 -9.68 27.27
CA LYS A 122 7.46 -8.86 26.63
C LYS A 122 8.02 -8.13 25.42
N ARG A 123 7.24 -8.05 24.33
CA ARG A 123 7.62 -7.33 23.12
C ARG A 123 7.72 -5.83 23.39
N VAL A 124 8.79 -5.20 22.92
CA VAL A 124 8.90 -3.74 22.85
C VAL A 124 8.06 -3.27 21.67
N THR A 125 7.18 -2.30 21.89
CA THR A 125 6.23 -1.78 20.89
C THR A 125 6.43 -0.30 20.57
N ASN A 126 7.34 0.39 21.27
CA ASN A 126 7.56 1.84 21.18
C ASN A 126 9.03 2.24 20.90
N LEU A 127 9.78 1.38 20.21
CA LEU A 127 11.21 1.59 19.94
C LEU A 127 11.44 2.88 19.16
N ARG A 128 12.51 3.59 19.51
CA ARG A 128 13.00 4.80 18.85
C ARG A 128 14.38 4.56 18.27
N LEU A 129 14.64 5.12 17.09
CA LEU A 129 15.97 5.08 16.48
C LEU A 129 16.27 6.40 15.76
N GLY A 130 17.48 6.92 15.97
CA GLY A 130 18.07 7.94 15.11
C GLY A 130 18.41 7.40 13.72
N GLY A 131 18.41 8.25 12.70
CA GLY A 131 18.72 7.81 11.34
C GLY A 131 20.16 7.27 11.18
N GLU A 132 21.12 7.83 11.92
CA GLU A 132 22.49 7.30 11.95
C GLU A 132 22.53 5.93 12.65
N THR A 133 21.77 5.75 13.73
CA THR A 133 21.61 4.47 14.44
C THR A 133 21.08 3.39 13.50
N VAL A 134 20.01 3.69 12.76
CA VAL A 134 19.45 2.81 11.72
C VAL A 134 20.51 2.46 10.67
N THR A 135 21.22 3.45 10.15
CA THR A 135 22.27 3.23 9.14
C THR A 135 23.35 2.30 9.69
N LYS A 136 23.85 2.55 10.90
CA LYS A 136 24.86 1.70 11.56
C LYS A 136 24.39 0.28 11.80
N ILE A 137 23.12 0.06 12.15
CA ILE A 137 22.54 -1.29 12.26
C ILE A 137 22.63 -2.01 10.91
N PHE A 138 22.14 -1.38 9.85
CA PHE A 138 22.05 -1.99 8.52
C PHE A 138 23.40 -2.07 7.78
N THR A 139 24.41 -1.32 8.20
CA THR A 139 25.81 -1.46 7.74
C THR A 139 26.67 -2.35 8.65
N GLY A 140 26.08 -2.96 9.70
CA GLY A 140 26.77 -3.87 10.62
C GLY A 140 27.76 -3.21 11.59
N LYS A 141 27.66 -1.90 11.81
CA LYS A 141 28.47 -1.14 12.78
C LYS A 141 27.89 -1.20 14.19
N ILE A 142 26.56 -1.31 14.31
CA ILE A 142 25.86 -1.64 15.56
C ILE A 142 25.31 -3.05 15.41
N THR A 143 25.70 -3.96 16.30
CA THR A 143 25.41 -5.40 16.18
C THR A 143 24.63 -5.97 17.37
N ASN A 144 24.36 -5.17 18.41
CA ASN A 144 23.66 -5.58 19.61
C ASN A 144 22.62 -4.54 20.05
N TRP A 145 21.47 -4.99 20.55
CA TRP A 145 20.37 -4.13 20.96
C TRP A 145 20.67 -3.26 22.19
N ASN A 146 21.63 -3.67 23.04
CA ASN A 146 22.08 -2.86 24.18
C ASN A 146 23.18 -1.84 23.83
N ASP A 147 23.45 -1.60 22.54
CA ASP A 147 24.42 -0.60 22.11
C ASP A 147 24.10 0.78 22.73
N PRO A 148 25.12 1.53 23.22
CA PRO A 148 24.91 2.82 23.86
C PRO A 148 24.11 3.82 23.02
N GLN A 149 24.23 3.80 21.69
CA GLN A 149 23.48 4.70 20.82
C GLN A 149 21.99 4.34 20.79
N ILE A 150 21.65 3.05 20.79
CA ILE A 150 20.26 2.58 20.88
C ILE A 150 19.69 2.89 22.27
N ALA A 151 20.47 2.66 23.33
CA ALA A 151 20.05 2.95 24.70
C ALA A 151 19.79 4.46 24.91
N ALA A 152 20.61 5.32 24.31
CA ALA A 152 20.42 6.77 24.35
C ALA A 152 19.12 7.22 23.66
N ASP A 153 18.73 6.57 22.56
CA ASP A 153 17.44 6.81 21.88
C ASP A 153 16.23 6.31 22.72
N ASN A 154 16.45 5.39 23.68
CA ASN A 154 15.41 4.68 24.41
C ASN A 154 15.64 4.68 25.94
N PRO A 155 15.70 5.85 26.61
CA PRO A 155 16.03 5.92 28.03
C PRO A 155 15.03 5.18 28.94
N GLY A 156 13.77 5.01 28.51
CA GLY A 156 12.73 4.28 29.24
C GLY A 156 12.84 2.75 29.13
N LEU A 157 13.78 2.22 28.35
CA LEU A 157 13.93 0.79 28.08
C LEU A 157 15.28 0.26 28.56
N ALA A 158 15.28 -0.79 29.38
CA ALA A 158 16.48 -1.55 29.70
C ALA A 158 16.81 -2.48 28.53
N MET A 159 17.52 -1.94 27.53
CA MET A 159 17.79 -2.65 26.28
C MET A 159 18.53 -3.98 26.52
N PRO A 160 18.08 -5.08 25.90
CA PRO A 160 18.60 -6.41 26.18
C PRO A 160 19.96 -6.62 25.50
N ASN A 161 20.84 -7.40 26.12
CA ASN A 161 22.02 -7.95 25.44
C ASN A 161 21.58 -9.03 24.43
N LYS A 162 21.16 -8.58 23.25
CA LYS A 162 20.59 -9.41 22.19
C LYS A 162 21.25 -9.02 20.87
N PRO A 163 21.87 -9.96 20.15
CA PRO A 163 22.37 -9.69 18.81
C PRO A 163 21.27 -9.17 17.89
N ILE A 164 21.61 -8.15 17.09
CA ILE A 164 20.71 -7.61 16.06
C ILE A 164 20.85 -8.47 14.80
N VAL A 165 19.71 -8.82 14.21
CA VAL A 165 19.66 -9.53 12.92
C VAL A 165 19.00 -8.61 11.89
N PRO A 166 19.78 -7.86 11.08
CA PRO A 166 19.22 -7.14 9.95
C PRO A 166 18.65 -8.13 8.92
N VAL A 167 17.40 -7.90 8.51
CA VAL A 167 16.73 -8.68 7.48
C VAL A 167 16.48 -7.76 6.28
N VAL A 168 17.03 -8.13 5.14
CA VAL A 168 17.05 -7.31 3.92
C VAL A 168 16.40 -8.07 2.77
N ARG A 169 16.10 -7.36 1.69
CA ARG A 169 15.54 -7.96 0.48
C ARG A 169 16.61 -8.72 -0.29
N SER A 170 16.30 -9.94 -0.74
CA SER A 170 17.18 -10.75 -1.61
C SER A 170 16.98 -10.46 -3.09
N ASP A 171 15.90 -9.76 -3.45
CA ASP A 171 15.48 -9.45 -4.80
C ASP A 171 15.63 -7.96 -5.13
N GLY A 172 15.56 -7.63 -6.43
CA GLY A 172 15.68 -6.26 -6.93
C GLY A 172 14.48 -5.42 -6.51
N SER A 173 14.66 -4.65 -5.44
CA SER A 173 13.59 -4.18 -4.59
C SER A 173 13.54 -2.66 -4.53
N GLY A 174 12.34 -2.11 -4.68
CA GLY A 174 12.13 -0.68 -4.53
C GLY A 174 12.24 -0.19 -3.09
N SER A 175 11.85 -1.01 -2.10
CA SER A 175 12.09 -0.69 -0.68
C SER A 175 13.59 -0.58 -0.39
N THR A 176 14.40 -1.43 -1.03
CA THR A 176 15.87 -1.34 -0.98
C THR A 176 16.35 -0.05 -1.60
N ALA A 177 15.87 0.30 -2.81
CA ALA A 177 16.26 1.52 -3.48
C ALA A 177 15.91 2.79 -2.67
N GLN A 178 14.71 2.85 -2.08
CA GLN A 178 14.29 3.96 -1.23
C GLN A 178 15.18 4.09 0.02
N PHE A 179 15.47 2.97 0.70
CA PHE A 179 16.28 2.99 1.91
C PHE A 179 17.75 3.34 1.62
N THR A 180 18.32 2.78 0.56
CA THR A 180 19.72 3.03 0.16
C THR A 180 19.91 4.43 -0.41
N LEU A 181 18.93 4.98 -1.14
CA LEU A 181 18.94 6.37 -1.56
C LEU A 181 18.99 7.30 -0.34
N TRP A 182 18.11 7.06 0.64
CA TRP A 182 18.09 7.83 1.88
C TRP A 182 19.43 7.74 2.63
N MET A 183 19.98 6.52 2.84
CA MET A 183 21.29 6.36 3.48
C MET A 183 22.41 7.05 2.68
N SER A 184 22.40 6.96 1.35
CA SER A 184 23.41 7.61 0.52
C SER A 184 23.33 9.13 0.59
N LYS A 185 22.15 9.72 0.83
CA LYS A 185 21.96 11.16 0.90
C LYS A 185 22.22 11.71 2.30
N GLN A 186 21.76 11.01 3.34
CA GLN A 186 21.84 11.47 4.73
C GLN A 186 23.12 11.02 5.44
N TYR A 187 23.65 9.85 5.08
CA TYR A 187 24.81 9.22 5.72
C TYR A 187 25.82 8.67 4.70
N PRO A 188 26.27 9.49 3.73
CA PRO A 188 27.06 9.03 2.58
C PRO A 188 28.32 8.26 2.98
N ALA A 189 29.04 8.71 4.02
CA ALA A 189 30.28 8.06 4.47
C ALA A 189 30.03 6.62 4.99
N LEU A 190 28.97 6.42 5.77
CA LEU A 190 28.60 5.10 6.28
C LEU A 190 28.14 4.19 5.13
N TRP A 191 27.29 4.71 4.24
CA TRP A 191 26.77 3.93 3.12
C TRP A 191 27.87 3.53 2.14
N GLN A 192 28.67 4.49 1.66
CA GLN A 192 29.72 4.22 0.67
C GLN A 192 30.79 3.27 1.21
N SER A 193 31.17 3.39 2.49
CA SER A 193 32.10 2.45 3.13
C SER A 193 31.56 1.03 3.15
N PHE A 194 30.23 0.86 3.28
CA PHE A 194 29.59 -0.45 3.31
C PHE A 194 29.30 -1.01 1.91
N SER A 195 28.72 -0.22 1.02
CA SER A 195 28.21 -0.65 -0.28
C SER A 195 29.24 -0.60 -1.40
N GLY A 196 30.29 0.22 -1.25
CA GLY A 196 31.23 0.55 -2.33
C GLY A 196 30.64 1.43 -3.43
N LYS A 197 29.41 1.94 -3.26
CA LYS A 197 28.68 2.74 -4.25
C LYS A 197 28.00 3.93 -3.60
N ALA A 198 27.81 5.00 -4.37
CA ALA A 198 26.92 6.10 -4.02
C ALA A 198 25.55 5.91 -4.71
N GLY A 199 24.53 6.56 -4.18
CA GLY A 199 23.17 6.52 -4.71
C GLY A 199 22.34 5.33 -4.22
N LEU A 200 21.17 5.21 -4.84
CA LEU A 200 20.26 4.09 -4.64
C LEU A 200 20.87 2.80 -5.18
N THR A 201 20.44 1.66 -4.64
CA THR A 201 20.72 0.35 -5.22
C THR A 201 19.46 -0.50 -5.32
N SER A 202 19.34 -1.29 -6.39
CA SER A 202 18.28 -2.30 -6.52
C SER A 202 18.46 -3.47 -5.55
N GLN A 203 19.71 -3.86 -5.31
CA GLN A 203 20.11 -4.98 -4.46
C GLN A 203 20.78 -4.48 -3.19
N TYR A 204 20.48 -5.11 -2.05
CA TYR A 204 21.13 -4.79 -0.79
C TYR A 204 22.38 -5.67 -0.61
N PRO A 205 23.57 -5.13 -0.29
CA PRO A 205 24.74 -5.95 0.00
C PRO A 205 24.53 -6.83 1.24
N VAL A 206 24.56 -8.15 1.07
CA VAL A 206 24.40 -9.10 2.19
C VAL A 206 25.77 -9.41 2.79
N LYS A 207 25.99 -8.97 4.04
CA LYS A 207 27.26 -9.16 4.77
C LYS A 207 27.00 -9.53 6.23
N GLY A 208 27.93 -10.26 6.84
CA GLY A 208 27.91 -10.58 8.27
C GLY A 208 26.65 -11.34 8.71
N ALA A 209 25.98 -10.87 9.77
CA ALA A 209 24.79 -11.49 10.34
C ALA A 209 23.49 -11.24 9.56
N THR A 210 23.55 -10.46 8.48
CA THR A 210 22.39 -10.08 7.68
C THR A 210 21.70 -11.31 7.07
N LYS A 211 20.37 -11.35 7.12
CA LYS A 211 19.54 -12.34 6.43
C LYS A 211 18.84 -11.71 5.24
N ALA A 212 18.73 -12.44 4.15
CA ALA A 212 18.05 -11.99 2.95
C ALA A 212 16.77 -12.79 2.74
N GLN A 213 15.66 -12.12 2.41
CA GLN A 213 14.38 -12.75 2.12
C GLN A 213 13.76 -12.13 0.86
N ASN A 214 13.02 -12.93 0.11
CA ASN A 214 12.40 -12.48 -1.12
C ASN A 214 11.10 -11.72 -0.84
N GLY A 215 10.95 -10.54 -1.43
CA GLY A 215 9.73 -9.75 -1.35
C GLY A 215 9.46 -9.15 0.05
N SER A 216 8.54 -8.18 0.10
CA SER A 216 8.12 -7.55 1.36
C SER A 216 7.47 -8.54 2.34
N LEU A 217 6.71 -9.51 1.82
CA LEU A 217 6.14 -10.58 2.64
C LEU A 217 7.20 -11.48 3.28
N GLY A 218 8.29 -11.79 2.55
CA GLY A 218 9.37 -12.62 3.08
C GLY A 218 10.11 -11.94 4.23
N VAL A 219 10.48 -10.68 4.07
CA VAL A 219 11.19 -9.93 5.13
C VAL A 219 10.32 -9.69 6.36
N ALA A 220 9.06 -9.27 6.19
CA ALA A 220 8.12 -9.11 7.29
C ALA A 220 7.79 -10.46 7.95
N GLY A 221 7.61 -11.50 7.14
CA GLY A 221 7.40 -12.87 7.56
C GLY A 221 8.51 -13.33 8.51
N TYR A 222 9.78 -13.19 8.12
CA TYR A 222 10.92 -13.57 8.94
C TYR A 222 10.92 -12.87 10.31
N VAL A 223 10.73 -11.54 10.33
CA VAL A 223 10.71 -10.76 11.59
C VAL A 223 9.54 -11.19 12.48
N SER A 224 8.41 -11.55 11.87
CA SER A 224 7.19 -11.93 12.60
C SER A 224 7.21 -13.32 13.23
N GLN A 225 8.18 -14.17 12.87
CA GLN A 225 8.28 -15.53 13.44
C GLN A 225 8.87 -15.52 14.85
N ALA A 226 8.58 -16.59 15.61
CA ALA A 226 9.12 -16.77 16.95
C ALA A 226 10.67 -16.78 16.98
N TYR A 227 11.31 -17.38 15.96
CA TYR A 227 12.77 -17.37 15.81
C TYR A 227 13.32 -15.99 15.40
N GLY A 228 12.47 -15.06 14.96
CA GLY A 228 12.85 -13.73 14.51
C GLY A 228 13.17 -12.76 15.64
N GLU A 229 13.23 -13.22 16.89
CA GLU A 229 13.59 -12.36 18.01
C GLU A 229 15.04 -11.85 17.89
N GLY A 230 15.21 -10.53 17.94
CA GLY A 230 16.45 -9.81 17.63
C GLY A 230 16.45 -9.21 16.23
N ALA A 231 15.48 -9.55 15.36
CA ALA A 231 15.46 -9.10 13.98
C ALA A 231 14.87 -7.70 13.79
N ILE A 232 15.36 -7.01 12.77
CA ILE A 232 14.85 -5.73 12.27
C ILE A 232 14.92 -5.72 10.74
N THR A 233 13.90 -5.22 10.07
CA THR A 233 13.85 -5.09 8.61
C THR A 233 13.40 -3.70 8.19
N TYR A 234 13.71 -3.31 6.95
CA TYR A 234 13.03 -2.22 6.27
C TYR A 234 11.90 -2.80 5.40
N VAL A 235 10.68 -2.28 5.58
CA VAL A 235 9.51 -2.75 4.85
C VAL A 235 8.47 -1.65 4.78
N GLU A 236 7.53 -1.76 3.86
CA GLU A 236 6.40 -0.85 3.78
C GLU A 236 5.53 -0.98 5.03
N TYR A 237 5.06 0.14 5.53
CA TYR A 237 4.25 0.19 6.74
C TYR A 237 3.01 -0.73 6.66
N SER A 238 2.45 -0.90 5.45
CA SER A 238 1.33 -1.82 5.18
C SER A 238 1.60 -3.27 5.61
N TYR A 239 2.82 -3.78 5.46
CA TYR A 239 3.17 -5.15 5.88
C TYR A 239 3.34 -5.24 7.40
N ALA A 240 3.92 -4.22 8.04
CA ALA A 240 4.03 -4.17 9.50
C ALA A 240 2.63 -4.14 10.15
N LEU A 241 1.72 -3.30 9.63
CA LEU A 241 0.32 -3.27 10.06
C LEU A 241 -0.36 -4.63 9.91
N LYS A 242 -0.30 -5.23 8.73
CA LYS A 242 -0.94 -6.53 8.45
C LYS A 242 -0.38 -7.66 9.30
N SER A 243 0.90 -7.62 9.65
CA SER A 243 1.54 -8.64 10.48
C SER A 243 1.27 -8.49 11.98
N GLY A 244 0.73 -7.35 12.43
CA GLY A 244 0.51 -7.09 13.86
C GLY A 244 1.81 -6.76 14.63
N PHE A 245 2.86 -6.29 13.93
CA PHE A 245 4.15 -5.98 14.54
C PHE A 245 4.41 -4.46 14.61
N PRO A 246 5.17 -4.01 15.62
CA PRO A 246 5.56 -2.62 15.75
C PRO A 246 6.60 -2.22 14.70
N VAL A 247 6.69 -0.91 14.46
CA VAL A 247 7.78 -0.27 13.72
C VAL A 247 8.50 0.75 14.60
N ALA A 248 9.80 0.96 14.37
CA ALA A 248 10.53 1.98 15.10
C ALA A 248 10.05 3.38 14.69
N LYS A 249 9.94 4.28 15.67
CA LYS A 249 9.81 5.72 15.42
C LYS A 249 11.18 6.29 15.03
N ILE A 250 11.22 7.11 13.98
CA ILE A 250 12.48 7.63 13.44
C ILE A 250 12.62 9.11 13.79
N LEU A 251 13.80 9.47 14.31
CA LEU A 251 14.14 10.86 14.62
C LEU A 251 14.18 11.69 13.33
N ASN A 252 13.37 12.75 13.26
CA ASN A 252 13.41 13.72 12.18
C ASN A 252 14.32 14.92 12.51
N SER A 253 14.54 15.79 11.52
CA SER A 253 15.41 16.96 11.63
C SER A 253 14.94 18.01 12.65
N SER A 254 13.69 17.89 13.13
CA SER A 254 13.09 18.75 14.15
C SER A 254 13.24 18.21 15.57
N GLY A 255 13.91 17.07 15.75
CA GLY A 255 14.13 16.45 17.06
C GLY A 255 12.92 15.68 17.60
N TYR A 256 12.06 15.14 16.72
CA TYR A 256 10.93 14.29 17.12
C TYR A 256 11.05 12.89 16.52
N TYR A 257 10.72 11.86 17.28
CA TYR A 257 10.60 10.49 16.80
C TYR A 257 9.20 10.25 16.23
N VAL A 258 9.10 9.99 14.93
CA VAL A 258 7.83 9.96 14.20
C VAL A 258 7.58 8.60 13.54
N GLU A 259 6.32 8.18 13.49
CA GLU A 259 5.87 6.97 12.76
C GLU A 259 5.54 7.28 11.30
N PRO A 260 5.64 6.30 10.38
CA PRO A 260 5.27 6.45 8.97
C PRO A 260 3.75 6.44 8.74
N THR A 261 3.00 7.22 9.51
CA THR A 261 1.54 7.34 9.37
C THR A 261 1.16 8.12 8.13
N ALA A 262 -0.07 7.94 7.63
CA ALA A 262 -0.60 8.68 6.49
C ALA A 262 -0.39 10.21 6.59
N PRO A 263 -0.75 10.92 7.68
CA PRO A 263 -0.50 12.35 7.80
C PRO A 263 0.99 12.69 7.84
N SER A 264 1.82 11.94 8.57
CA SER A 264 3.27 12.19 8.66
C SER A 264 3.98 12.09 7.32
N VAL A 265 3.58 11.12 6.50
CA VAL A 265 4.10 10.93 5.14
C VAL A 265 3.57 12.02 4.20
N ALA A 266 2.28 12.36 4.27
CA ALA A 266 1.68 13.39 3.42
C ALA A 266 2.31 14.77 3.67
N VAL A 267 2.54 15.14 4.94
CA VAL A 267 3.23 16.39 5.31
C VAL A 267 4.67 16.39 4.77
N ALA A 268 5.37 15.26 4.87
CA ALA A 268 6.74 15.15 4.39
C ALA A 268 6.81 15.35 2.85
N LEU A 269 5.89 14.73 2.12
CA LEU A 269 5.83 14.75 0.65
C LEU A 269 5.36 16.09 0.05
N LEU A 270 4.94 17.06 0.86
CA LEU A 270 4.80 18.44 0.40
C LEU A 270 6.11 19.04 -0.11
N LYS A 271 7.25 18.47 0.29
CA LYS A 271 8.59 18.85 -0.19
C LYS A 271 9.12 17.95 -1.29
N ALA A 272 8.33 16.97 -1.75
CA ALA A 272 8.72 16.14 -2.88
C ALA A 272 8.67 16.94 -4.18
N GLN A 273 9.66 16.71 -5.04
CA GLN A 273 9.70 17.28 -6.39
C GLN A 273 9.79 16.14 -7.41
N ILE A 274 9.30 16.42 -8.61
CA ILE A 274 9.45 15.54 -9.76
C ILE A 274 10.54 16.11 -10.64
N ASN A 275 11.46 15.26 -11.09
CA ASN A 275 12.49 15.67 -12.02
C ASN A 275 11.87 15.97 -13.39
N THR A 276 11.78 17.25 -13.76
CA THR A 276 11.21 17.69 -15.04
C THR A 276 12.25 17.89 -16.14
N ASN A 277 13.51 17.56 -15.88
CA ASN A 277 14.56 17.62 -16.90
C ASN A 277 14.43 16.44 -17.87
N ALA A 278 13.85 16.68 -19.05
CA ALA A 278 13.63 15.67 -20.09
C ALA A 278 14.93 15.02 -20.63
N SER A 279 16.09 15.65 -20.44
CA SER A 279 17.39 15.09 -20.83
C SER A 279 18.01 14.20 -19.74
N SER A 280 17.41 14.14 -18.56
CA SER A 280 17.88 13.30 -17.46
C SER A 280 17.44 11.85 -17.64
N ALA A 281 18.32 10.89 -17.33
CA ALA A 281 17.94 9.49 -17.19
C ALA A 281 16.90 9.27 -16.08
N GLU A 282 16.79 10.24 -15.17
CA GLU A 282 15.85 10.29 -14.05
C GLU A 282 14.61 11.15 -14.36
N TYR A 283 14.32 11.45 -15.62
CA TYR A 283 13.15 12.24 -15.99
C TYR A 283 11.85 11.61 -15.46
N LEU A 284 11.00 12.43 -14.84
CA LEU A 284 9.74 12.09 -14.15
C LEU A 284 9.89 11.24 -12.87
N THR A 285 11.11 11.07 -12.35
CA THR A 285 11.35 10.37 -11.08
C THR A 285 11.44 11.36 -9.90
N GLN A 286 11.58 10.83 -8.69
CA GLN A 286 11.47 11.58 -7.44
C GLN A 286 12.76 12.29 -7.10
N ILE A 287 12.62 13.52 -6.60
CA ILE A 287 13.64 14.24 -5.85
C ILE A 287 13.11 14.41 -4.43
N LEU A 288 13.77 13.74 -3.47
CA LEU A 288 13.33 13.64 -2.08
C LEU A 288 14.23 14.36 -1.08
N ASP A 289 15.28 15.07 -1.51
CA ASP A 289 16.20 15.77 -0.62
C ASP A 289 15.47 16.71 0.37
N GLY A 290 14.44 17.41 -0.10
CA GLY A 290 13.57 18.25 0.74
C GLY A 290 12.64 17.48 1.68
N VAL A 291 12.34 16.22 1.38
CA VAL A 291 11.52 15.33 2.20
C VAL A 291 12.33 14.79 3.37
N TYR A 292 13.57 14.35 3.11
CA TYR A 292 14.46 13.76 4.11
C TYR A 292 14.82 14.72 5.24
N ASN A 293 14.94 16.00 4.92
CA ASN A 293 15.37 17.06 5.85
C ASN A 293 14.24 18.02 6.23
N ASN A 294 12.98 17.65 6.00
CA ASN A 294 11.85 18.54 6.19
C ASN A 294 11.76 19.03 7.67
N PRO A 295 11.85 20.35 7.94
CA PRO A 295 11.89 20.90 9.30
C PRO A 295 10.51 20.97 9.99
N ASP A 296 9.47 20.38 9.40
CA ASP A 296 8.18 20.21 10.07
C ASP A 296 8.25 19.00 11.03
N LYS A 297 7.91 19.26 12.29
CA LYS A 297 7.94 18.28 13.40
C LYS A 297 7.16 17.00 13.11
N ARG A 298 6.14 17.06 12.27
CA ARG A 298 5.21 15.95 11.97
C ARG A 298 5.76 14.94 10.97
N THR A 299 6.89 15.24 10.35
CA THR A 299 7.35 14.52 9.15
C THR A 299 8.06 13.23 9.48
N TYR A 300 7.79 12.21 8.66
CA TYR A 300 8.54 10.96 8.69
C TYR A 300 9.68 11.00 7.65
N PRO A 301 10.97 10.85 8.04
CA PRO A 301 12.09 11.13 7.13
C PRO A 301 12.25 10.15 5.95
N LEU A 302 11.74 8.92 6.03
CA LEU A 302 11.80 7.95 4.92
C LEU A 302 10.46 7.85 4.18
N SER A 303 9.84 9.00 3.94
CA SER A 303 8.62 9.13 3.13
C SER A 303 8.97 9.16 1.64
N SER A 304 8.22 8.43 0.83
CA SER A 304 8.40 8.35 -0.61
C SER A 304 7.09 7.98 -1.32
N TYR A 305 7.13 7.84 -2.64
CA TYR A 305 6.01 7.36 -3.44
C TYR A 305 6.48 6.42 -4.53
N SER A 306 5.56 5.55 -4.97
CA SER A 306 5.78 4.58 -6.04
C SER A 306 5.27 5.09 -7.38
N TYR A 307 5.89 4.60 -8.45
CA TYR A 307 5.47 4.88 -9.82
C TYR A 307 4.86 3.66 -10.48
N MET A 308 3.80 3.89 -11.24
CA MET A 308 3.46 3.04 -12.36
C MET A 308 4.18 3.54 -13.61
N ILE A 309 4.89 2.64 -14.28
CA ILE A 309 5.47 2.84 -15.60
C ILE A 309 4.36 2.56 -16.61
N VAL A 310 3.87 3.63 -17.22
CA VAL A 310 2.78 3.57 -18.21
C VAL A 310 3.34 3.74 -19.63
N PRO A 311 2.83 2.99 -20.62
CA PRO A 311 3.21 3.19 -22.02
C PRO A 311 2.62 4.50 -22.56
N THR A 312 3.41 5.24 -23.35
CA THR A 312 2.95 6.44 -24.07
C THR A 312 2.80 6.19 -25.57
N GLU A 313 3.04 4.95 -26.00
CA GLU A 313 2.94 4.49 -27.38
C GLU A 313 2.33 3.09 -27.38
N VAL A 314 1.57 2.78 -28.43
CA VAL A 314 1.07 1.41 -28.67
C VAL A 314 2.21 0.52 -29.13
N GLY A 315 2.15 -0.78 -28.81
CA GLY A 315 3.17 -1.73 -29.24
C GLY A 315 3.26 -2.96 -28.35
N GLY A 316 3.71 -4.07 -28.94
CA GLY A 316 3.75 -5.37 -28.28
C GLY A 316 2.35 -5.81 -27.84
N VAL A 317 2.21 -6.16 -26.57
CA VAL A 317 0.92 -6.56 -25.98
C VAL A 317 -0.04 -5.40 -25.70
N PHE A 318 0.39 -4.14 -25.84
CA PHE A 318 -0.38 -2.96 -25.47
C PHE A 318 -1.02 -2.27 -26.68
N ASN A 319 -2.30 -1.90 -26.56
CA ASN A 319 -3.10 -1.22 -27.58
C ASN A 319 -4.03 -0.18 -26.95
N THR A 320 -4.79 0.55 -27.76
CA THR A 320 -5.68 1.63 -27.29
C THR A 320 -6.80 1.14 -26.38
N ASP A 321 -7.35 -0.05 -26.59
CA ASP A 321 -8.43 -0.59 -25.75
C ASP A 321 -7.91 -0.92 -24.34
N LYS A 322 -6.68 -1.43 -24.26
CA LYS A 322 -5.99 -1.61 -22.99
C LYS A 322 -5.60 -0.27 -22.36
N GLY A 323 -5.24 0.72 -23.17
CA GLY A 323 -4.98 2.07 -22.66
C GLY A 323 -6.21 2.77 -22.11
N ASN A 324 -7.40 2.48 -22.65
CA ASN A 324 -8.68 2.89 -22.06
C ASN A 324 -8.85 2.31 -20.64
N THR A 325 -8.63 1.00 -20.47
CA THR A 325 -8.65 0.35 -19.15
C THR A 325 -7.57 0.91 -18.22
N LEU A 326 -6.33 1.03 -18.70
CA LEU A 326 -5.20 1.50 -17.90
C LEU A 326 -5.39 2.96 -17.45
N GLY A 327 -5.85 3.85 -18.34
CA GLY A 327 -6.14 5.24 -18.00
C GLY A 327 -7.28 5.37 -16.98
N THR A 328 -8.32 4.56 -17.10
CA THR A 328 -9.43 4.53 -16.14
C THR A 328 -8.96 4.01 -14.78
N PHE A 329 -8.19 2.92 -14.75
CA PHE A 329 -7.61 2.39 -13.52
C PHE A 329 -6.62 3.39 -12.89
N ALA A 330 -5.81 4.07 -13.69
CA ALA A 330 -4.90 5.12 -13.25
C ALA A 330 -5.63 6.29 -12.60
N SER A 331 -6.74 6.75 -13.19
CA SER A 331 -7.56 7.81 -12.63
C SER A 331 -8.19 7.37 -11.31
N TYR A 332 -8.72 6.15 -11.25
CA TYR A 332 -9.22 5.56 -10.01
C TYR A 332 -8.14 5.53 -8.92
N MET A 333 -6.91 5.11 -9.23
CA MET A 333 -5.82 5.07 -8.25
C MET A 333 -5.51 6.46 -7.71
N LEU A 334 -5.40 7.47 -8.57
CA LEU A 334 -5.08 8.85 -8.19
C LEU A 334 -6.23 9.57 -7.46
N CYS A 335 -7.45 9.07 -7.59
CA CYS A 335 -8.65 9.60 -6.96
C CYS A 335 -9.22 8.65 -5.94
N GLU A 336 -10.26 7.90 -6.29
CA GLU A 336 -11.09 7.13 -5.38
C GLU A 336 -10.27 6.16 -4.52
N GLY A 337 -9.22 5.58 -5.09
CA GLY A 337 -8.30 4.68 -4.41
C GLY A 337 -7.57 5.31 -3.21
N GLN A 338 -7.32 6.63 -3.26
CA GLN A 338 -6.58 7.35 -2.21
C GLN A 338 -7.34 7.40 -0.88
N GLN A 339 -8.68 7.27 -0.90
CA GLN A 339 -9.50 7.24 0.32
C GLN A 339 -9.17 6.06 1.24
N GLN A 340 -8.70 4.94 0.68
CA GLN A 340 -8.36 3.74 1.43
C GLN A 340 -6.88 3.68 1.85
N ALA A 341 -6.04 4.62 1.39
CA ALA A 341 -4.59 4.54 1.55
C ALA A 341 -4.18 4.41 3.04
N ALA A 342 -4.74 5.24 3.92
CA ALA A 342 -4.42 5.22 5.35
C ALA A 342 -4.73 3.86 6.00
N ALA A 343 -5.90 3.30 5.74
CA ALA A 343 -6.32 2.00 6.28
C ALA A 343 -5.46 0.84 5.75
N LEU A 344 -4.88 1.00 4.56
CA LEU A 344 -3.99 0.02 3.93
C LEU A 344 -2.53 0.19 4.39
N GLY A 345 -2.20 1.16 5.25
CA GLY A 345 -0.84 1.45 5.69
C GLY A 345 -0.02 2.26 4.70
N TYR A 346 -0.69 3.05 3.86
CA TYR A 346 -0.11 4.00 2.91
C TYR A 346 -0.53 5.43 3.28
N SER A 347 -0.01 6.39 2.52
CA SER A 347 -0.43 7.78 2.58
C SER A 347 -1.09 8.17 1.26
N PRO A 348 -2.21 8.91 1.32
CA PRO A 348 -2.78 9.51 0.13
C PRO A 348 -1.78 10.48 -0.54
N LEU A 349 -1.74 10.49 -1.88
CA LEU A 349 -0.88 11.41 -2.63
C LEU A 349 -1.36 12.86 -2.46
N PRO A 350 -0.47 13.82 -2.14
CA PRO A 350 -0.78 15.24 -2.20
C PRO A 350 -1.07 15.70 -3.65
N MET A 351 -1.80 16.81 -3.77
CA MET A 351 -2.28 17.35 -5.05
C MET A 351 -1.17 17.50 -6.11
N ASN A 352 0.02 17.97 -5.74
CA ASN A 352 1.14 18.11 -6.68
C ASN A 352 1.51 16.78 -7.37
N LEU A 353 1.45 15.66 -6.64
CA LEU A 353 1.75 14.34 -7.18
C LEU A 353 0.56 13.75 -7.95
N VAL A 354 -0.68 14.05 -7.53
CA VAL A 354 -1.88 13.66 -8.29
C VAL A 354 -1.93 14.34 -9.65
N LEU A 355 -1.69 15.66 -9.71
CA LEU A 355 -1.64 16.41 -10.97
C LEU A 355 -0.57 15.87 -11.91
N ALA A 356 0.63 15.59 -11.38
CA ALA A 356 1.68 14.99 -12.19
C ALA A 356 1.31 13.61 -12.73
N GLY A 357 0.56 12.84 -11.95
CA GLY A 357 -0.02 11.58 -12.38
C GLY A 357 -1.03 11.76 -13.52
N PHE A 358 -1.97 12.69 -13.38
CA PHE A 358 -2.94 13.03 -14.44
C PHE A 358 -2.28 13.46 -15.73
N ASP A 359 -1.19 14.22 -15.65
CA ASP A 359 -0.44 14.62 -16.84
C ASP A 359 0.16 13.42 -17.58
N GLN A 360 0.49 12.33 -16.88
CA GLN A 360 0.95 11.11 -17.53
C GLN A 360 -0.21 10.27 -18.07
N ILE A 361 -1.38 10.26 -17.43
CA ILE A 361 -2.57 9.56 -17.95
C ILE A 361 -2.93 10.08 -19.35
N LYS A 362 -2.87 11.41 -19.56
CA LYS A 362 -3.15 12.04 -20.85
C LYS A 362 -2.25 11.54 -21.99
N ARG A 363 -1.07 11.00 -21.65
CA ARG A 363 -0.08 10.49 -22.60
C ARG A 363 -0.29 9.02 -22.94
N VAL A 364 -1.18 8.31 -22.24
CA VAL A 364 -1.46 6.89 -22.49
C VAL A 364 -2.40 6.77 -23.70
N PRO A 365 -1.99 6.10 -24.80
CA PRO A 365 -2.83 5.93 -25.97
C PRO A 365 -4.15 5.24 -25.63
N GLY A 366 -5.28 5.85 -25.99
CA GLY A 366 -6.61 5.29 -25.73
C GLY A 366 -7.22 5.64 -24.36
N ALA A 367 -6.49 6.33 -23.48
CA ALA A 367 -7.01 6.76 -22.18
C ALA A 367 -8.09 7.86 -22.24
N GLY A 368 -8.56 8.26 -23.42
CA GLY A 368 -9.44 9.43 -23.62
C GLY A 368 -10.81 9.40 -22.91
N SER A 369 -11.20 8.28 -22.31
CA SER A 369 -12.38 8.19 -21.42
C SER A 369 -12.07 8.49 -19.95
N ALA A 370 -10.78 8.53 -19.58
CA ALA A 370 -10.32 8.76 -18.23
C ALA A 370 -10.58 10.24 -17.85
N ASN A 371 -11.57 10.47 -16.99
CA ASN A 371 -11.86 11.81 -16.49
C ASN A 371 -10.75 12.28 -15.54
N VAL A 372 -9.88 13.17 -16.03
CA VAL A 372 -8.73 13.71 -15.29
C VAL A 372 -9.01 15.13 -14.82
N ASP A 373 -9.85 15.26 -13.78
CA ASP A 373 -10.11 16.53 -13.11
C ASP A 373 -9.90 16.39 -11.59
N PRO A 374 -8.93 17.12 -11.00
CA PRO A 374 -8.73 17.11 -9.54
C PRO A 374 -9.97 17.58 -8.77
N ASN A 375 -10.88 18.35 -9.37
CA ASN A 375 -12.10 18.81 -8.71
C ASN A 375 -13.20 17.75 -8.64
N SER A 376 -13.14 16.71 -9.47
CA SER A 376 -14.02 15.54 -9.39
C SER A 376 -13.40 14.39 -8.59
N CYS A 377 -12.18 14.58 -8.10
CA CYS A 377 -11.36 13.55 -7.49
C CYS A 377 -11.65 13.41 -6.00
N ASN A 378 -12.01 12.21 -5.56
CA ASN A 378 -12.19 11.93 -4.14
C ASN A 378 -10.84 11.55 -3.50
N ASN A 379 -10.05 12.56 -3.11
CA ASN A 379 -8.77 12.36 -2.42
C ASN A 379 -8.79 13.11 -1.06
N PRO A 380 -8.47 12.46 0.07
CA PRO A 380 -8.53 13.09 1.39
C PRO A 380 -7.49 14.21 1.63
N THR A 381 -6.53 14.42 0.73
CA THR A 381 -5.52 15.49 0.86
C THR A 381 -5.96 16.83 0.27
N PHE A 382 -7.04 16.89 -0.50
CA PHE A 382 -7.53 18.12 -1.11
C PHE A 382 -9.03 18.04 -1.39
N LYS A 383 -9.67 19.20 -1.56
CA LYS A 383 -11.08 19.30 -1.97
C LYS A 383 -11.22 20.14 -3.23
N LYS A 384 -12.40 20.10 -3.83
CA LYS A 384 -12.76 20.95 -4.98
C LYS A 384 -12.40 22.43 -4.70
N GLY A 385 -11.68 23.05 -5.63
CA GLY A 385 -11.21 24.43 -5.53
C GLY A 385 -9.86 24.61 -4.82
N ASP A 386 -9.25 23.55 -4.29
CA ASP A 386 -7.88 23.63 -3.74
C ASP A 386 -6.82 23.80 -4.84
N SER A 387 -5.61 24.19 -4.42
CA SER A 387 -4.43 24.31 -5.28
C SER A 387 -3.29 23.45 -4.73
N PRO A 388 -2.20 23.21 -5.50
CA PRO A 388 -1.06 22.42 -5.03
C PRO A 388 -0.37 22.93 -3.76
N SER A 389 -0.57 24.20 -3.39
CA SER A 389 -0.05 24.76 -2.14
C SER A 389 -0.93 24.44 -0.92
N ASN A 390 -2.12 23.87 -1.12
CA ASN A 390 -3.05 23.47 -0.06
C ASN A 390 -3.10 21.94 0.08
N ASN A 391 -2.90 21.43 1.29
CA ASN A 391 -3.03 20.01 1.60
C ASN A 391 -3.81 19.84 2.91
N GLN A 392 -5.07 19.43 2.79
CA GLN A 392 -6.03 19.28 3.88
C GLN A 392 -5.52 18.29 4.94
N LEU A 393 -4.98 17.16 4.51
CA LEU A 393 -4.43 16.15 5.43
C LEU A 393 -3.21 16.69 6.18
N ALA A 394 -2.41 17.55 5.55
CA ALA A 394 -1.29 18.23 6.20
C ALA A 394 -1.74 19.38 7.12
N VAL A 395 -2.86 20.04 6.85
CA VAL A 395 -3.45 21.05 7.73
C VAL A 395 -3.98 20.39 9.01
N THR A 396 -4.62 19.24 8.90
CA THR A 396 -5.18 18.50 10.04
C THR A 396 -4.22 17.48 10.65
N ALA A 397 -2.99 17.37 10.13
CA ALA A 397 -2.01 16.42 10.64
C ALA A 397 -1.66 16.72 12.11
N PRO A 398 -1.84 15.75 13.02
CA PRO A 398 -1.60 15.97 14.44
C PRO A 398 -0.13 16.25 14.68
N GLN A 399 0.17 17.12 15.65
CA GLN A 399 1.54 17.29 16.13
C GLN A 399 2.02 15.98 16.78
N PRO A 400 3.32 15.63 16.68
CA PRO A 400 3.85 14.51 17.44
C PRO A 400 3.63 14.73 18.94
N ALA A 401 3.46 13.64 19.69
CA ALA A 401 3.29 13.74 21.13
C ALA A 401 4.51 14.42 21.78
N ALA A 402 4.31 15.16 22.87
CA ALA A 402 5.41 15.82 23.59
C ALA A 402 6.46 14.82 24.07
N CYS A 403 6.03 13.63 24.51
CA CYS A 403 6.92 12.55 24.90
C CYS A 403 7.76 11.99 23.74
N ASP A 404 7.42 12.24 22.47
CA ASP A 404 8.20 11.84 21.29
C ASP A 404 9.28 12.84 20.89
N LYS A 405 9.37 13.98 21.59
CA LYS A 405 10.53 14.86 21.46
C LYS A 405 11.78 14.15 22.00
N GLN A 406 12.91 14.31 21.32
CA GLN A 406 14.19 13.80 21.77
C GLN A 406 14.49 14.31 23.19
N GLY A 407 14.81 13.38 24.09
CA GLY A 407 14.97 13.67 25.51
C GLY A 407 14.73 12.44 26.39
N PRO A 408 14.64 12.63 27.71
CA PRO A 408 14.55 11.56 28.69
C PRO A 408 13.16 10.87 28.75
N ASP A 409 12.12 11.52 28.22
CA ASP A 409 10.75 11.02 28.25
C ASP A 409 10.47 10.15 27.03
N GLN A 410 9.75 9.05 27.21
CA GLN A 410 9.39 8.14 26.12
C GLN A 410 7.92 7.74 26.15
N CYS A 411 7.21 7.94 25.04
CA CYS A 411 5.82 7.51 24.91
C CYS A 411 5.75 5.98 24.98
N THR A 412 4.81 5.42 25.73
CA THR A 412 4.69 3.96 25.94
C THR A 412 3.75 3.26 24.97
N THR A 413 2.97 4.02 24.20
CA THR A 413 2.01 3.49 23.23
C THR A 413 2.70 2.74 22.10
N GLY A 414 2.21 1.52 21.82
CA GLY A 414 2.69 0.72 20.71
C GLY A 414 2.45 1.35 19.35
N THR A 415 3.32 1.04 18.41
CA THR A 415 3.28 1.53 17.02
C THR A 415 2.69 0.51 16.07
N ALA A 416 2.27 0.97 14.89
CA ALA A 416 1.86 0.12 13.77
C ALA A 416 0.85 -0.99 14.17
N GLY A 417 1.11 -2.23 13.74
CA GLY A 417 0.24 -3.39 14.02
C GLY A 417 0.19 -3.79 15.49
N ALA A 418 1.01 -3.16 16.35
CA ALA A 418 0.97 -3.30 17.81
C ALA A 418 0.32 -2.09 18.50
N ALA A 419 -0.37 -1.22 17.75
CA ALA A 419 -1.18 -0.14 18.32
C ALA A 419 -2.16 -0.70 19.36
N GLY A 420 -2.29 0.00 20.49
CA GLY A 420 -3.09 -0.47 21.64
C GLY A 420 -2.36 -1.40 22.61
N THR A 421 -1.14 -1.86 22.30
CA THR A 421 -0.28 -2.58 23.26
C THR A 421 0.80 -1.66 23.83
N ALA A 422 0.74 -1.39 25.13
CA ALA A 422 1.74 -0.55 25.80
C ALA A 422 3.05 -1.33 26.06
N THR A 423 4.19 -0.66 25.84
CA THR A 423 5.48 -1.16 26.30
C THR A 423 5.66 -0.88 27.78
N VAL A 424 6.15 -1.87 28.52
CA VAL A 424 6.50 -1.72 29.94
C VAL A 424 7.79 -0.91 30.07
N VAL A 425 7.74 0.20 30.81
CA VAL A 425 8.94 0.98 31.17
C VAL A 425 9.83 0.12 32.06
N SER A 426 11.10 0.01 31.69
CA SER A 426 12.08 -0.84 32.38
C SER A 426 13.44 -0.16 32.58
N GLY A 427 13.66 0.99 31.93
CA GLY A 427 14.86 1.81 32.06
C GLY A 427 14.69 2.97 33.04
N SER A 428 15.62 3.93 32.97
CA SER A 428 15.67 5.11 33.87
C SER A 428 14.82 6.29 33.39
N GLY A 429 14.38 6.29 32.14
CA GLY A 429 13.49 7.30 31.56
C GLY A 429 12.06 7.18 32.05
N LYS A 430 11.31 8.29 31.97
CA LYS A 430 9.89 8.32 32.37
C LYS A 430 9.00 7.90 31.20
N GLY A 431 7.96 7.12 31.50
CA GLY A 431 6.91 6.79 30.55
C GLY A 431 5.93 7.94 30.36
N GLY A 432 5.64 8.31 29.12
CA GLY A 432 4.59 9.27 28.76
C GLY A 432 3.41 8.59 28.07
N SER A 433 2.20 9.13 28.25
CA SER A 433 1.06 8.78 27.41
C SER A 433 1.01 9.70 26.19
N SER A 434 0.75 9.15 25.00
CA SER A 434 0.43 9.97 23.85
C SER A 434 -1.05 10.37 23.94
N SER A 435 -1.34 11.65 24.12
CA SER A 435 -2.73 12.17 24.16
C SER A 435 -3.33 12.34 22.76
N ASN A 436 -2.66 11.86 21.71
CA ASN A 436 -3.23 11.88 20.37
C ASN A 436 -4.22 10.73 20.29
N THR A 437 -5.51 11.07 20.25
CA THR A 437 -6.59 10.17 19.83
C THR A 437 -6.15 9.48 18.54
N ALA A 438 -5.68 8.24 18.68
CA ALA A 438 -5.40 7.39 17.55
C ALA A 438 -6.71 7.30 16.77
N ASN A 439 -6.72 7.84 15.56
CA ASN A 439 -7.72 7.49 14.55
C ASN A 439 -7.37 6.07 14.07
N ALA A 440 -7.39 5.12 15.00
CA ALA A 440 -7.43 3.72 14.69
C ALA A 440 -8.81 3.51 14.09
N ALA A 441 -8.86 3.38 12.77
CA ALA A 441 -9.98 2.73 12.09
C ALA A 441 -9.99 1.25 12.50
N GLY A 442 -10.32 0.98 13.76
CA GLY A 442 -10.56 -0.32 14.35
C GLY A 442 -12.02 -0.35 14.75
N GLY A 443 -12.91 -0.64 13.80
CA GLY A 443 -14.32 -0.87 14.08
C GLY A 443 -14.51 -2.17 14.84
N ALA A 444 -14.37 -2.14 16.16
CA ALA A 444 -14.94 -3.14 17.04
C ALA A 444 -16.34 -2.64 17.44
N MET A 445 -17.38 -3.11 16.73
CA MET A 445 -18.76 -2.95 17.19
C MET A 445 -18.96 -3.82 18.42
N THR A 446 -19.29 -3.18 19.54
CA THR A 446 -19.83 -3.85 20.73
C THR A 446 -21.35 -3.65 20.69
N ASP A 447 -22.08 -4.77 20.67
CA ASP A 447 -23.53 -4.80 20.77
C ASP A 447 -23.97 -4.26 22.14
N GLY A 448 -24.62 -3.09 22.12
CA GLY A 448 -25.30 -2.51 23.26
C GLY A 448 -26.77 -2.32 22.92
N ALA A 449 -27.58 -3.33 23.23
CA ALA A 449 -29.04 -3.22 23.20
C ALA A 449 -29.49 -2.20 24.26
N SER A 450 -30.24 -1.18 23.85
CA SER A 450 -31.18 -0.49 24.73
C SER A 450 -32.31 0.11 23.92
N SER A 451 -33.52 -0.15 24.43
CA SER A 451 -34.84 0.09 23.87
C SER A 451 -35.41 1.46 24.22
N SER A 452 -36.53 1.77 23.54
CA SER A 452 -37.54 2.82 23.77
C SER A 452 -37.20 4.18 23.15
N ALA A 453 -38.12 5.00 22.61
CA ALA A 453 -39.52 4.96 22.14
C ALA A 453 -39.89 6.46 22.02
N GLY A 454 -40.57 6.92 20.97
CA GLY A 454 -41.15 8.27 21.00
C GLY A 454 -41.31 9.02 19.68
N SER A 455 -42.38 8.68 18.98
CA SER A 455 -43.36 9.57 18.32
C SER A 455 -42.97 10.59 17.22
N ALA A 456 -43.67 10.37 16.10
CA ALA A 456 -44.00 11.16 14.92
C ALA A 456 -44.26 12.67 15.07
N ALA A 457 -43.98 13.41 13.99
CA ALA A 457 -44.96 14.26 13.31
C ALA A 457 -44.54 14.59 11.86
N ASP A 458 -45.52 14.45 10.97
CA ASP A 458 -45.58 14.69 9.52
C ASP A 458 -45.97 16.15 9.23
N ILE A 459 -45.69 16.68 8.02
CA ILE A 459 -46.26 17.82 7.20
C ILE A 459 -45.14 18.24 6.22
N GLY A 460 -45.25 18.35 4.88
CA GLY A 460 -46.34 18.30 3.92
C GLY A 460 -45.80 18.76 2.55
N SER A 461 -46.32 18.16 1.47
CA SER A 461 -45.94 18.36 0.07
C SER A 461 -46.41 19.69 -0.55
N ALA A 462 -45.68 20.22 -1.56
CA ALA A 462 -46.25 20.61 -2.88
C ALA A 462 -45.18 21.14 -3.88
N ASP A 463 -45.00 20.34 -4.92
CA ASP A 463 -44.78 20.59 -6.36
C ASP A 463 -44.48 22.00 -6.92
N ALA A 464 -43.41 22.10 -7.73
CA ALA A 464 -43.32 22.99 -8.88
C ALA A 464 -42.30 22.45 -9.90
N SER A 465 -42.80 21.97 -11.03
CA SER A 465 -42.04 21.55 -12.21
C SER A 465 -41.44 22.74 -12.96
N ALA A 466 -40.14 22.70 -13.29
CA ALA A 466 -39.58 23.35 -14.48
C ALA A 466 -38.24 22.69 -14.89
N SER A 467 -38.10 22.50 -16.20
CA SER A 467 -37.13 21.72 -16.95
C SER A 467 -35.68 22.23 -16.95
N SER A 468 -34.70 21.34 -16.79
CA SER A 468 -33.35 21.49 -17.38
C SER A 468 -32.53 20.19 -17.34
N GLY A 469 -32.02 19.79 -18.52
CA GLY A 469 -30.72 19.11 -18.75
C GLY A 469 -30.36 17.89 -17.89
N ALA A 470 -30.42 16.70 -18.50
CA ALA A 470 -29.92 15.47 -17.92
C ALA A 470 -28.39 15.48 -17.74
N THR A 471 -27.93 15.72 -16.51
CA THR A 471 -26.60 15.35 -16.02
C THR A 471 -26.76 14.23 -15.00
N GLY A 472 -26.43 13.00 -15.38
CA GLY A 472 -26.44 11.84 -14.47
C GLY A 472 -25.28 11.92 -13.49
N GLY A 473 -25.48 12.60 -12.36
CA GLY A 473 -24.61 12.49 -11.19
C GLY A 473 -24.90 11.18 -10.48
N ALA A 474 -23.94 10.25 -10.49
CA ALA A 474 -24.03 9.03 -9.70
C ALA A 474 -23.91 9.39 -8.21
N VAL A 475 -25.02 9.30 -7.47
CA VAL A 475 -25.07 9.44 -6.02
C VAL A 475 -24.73 8.08 -5.41
N SER A 476 -23.59 7.97 -4.73
CA SER A 476 -23.24 6.77 -3.96
C SER A 476 -23.97 6.79 -2.62
N THR A 477 -24.74 5.75 -2.33
CA THR A 477 -25.26 5.50 -0.98
C THR A 477 -24.19 4.80 -0.14
N PRO A 478 -24.08 5.10 1.17
CA PRO A 478 -23.09 4.46 2.04
C PRO A 478 -23.30 2.94 2.09
N TYR A 479 -22.23 2.19 1.82
CA TYR A 479 -22.21 0.73 1.86
C TYR A 479 -22.06 0.25 3.32
N THR A 480 -23.06 -0.47 3.81
CA THR A 480 -22.97 -1.26 5.04
C THR A 480 -22.34 -2.61 4.72
N LEU A 481 -21.24 -2.95 5.42
CA LEU A 481 -20.61 -4.27 5.34
C LEU A 481 -21.63 -5.36 5.68
N ALA A 482 -21.82 -6.33 4.78
CA ALA A 482 -22.55 -7.54 5.10
C ALA A 482 -21.86 -8.26 6.28
N SER A 483 -22.64 -8.60 7.30
CA SER A 483 -22.19 -9.45 8.41
C SER A 483 -21.54 -10.73 7.89
N ALA A 484 -20.55 -11.25 8.61
CA ALA A 484 -19.79 -12.46 8.28
C ALA A 484 -20.65 -13.75 8.34
N SER A 485 -21.69 -13.85 7.53
CA SER A 485 -22.41 -15.08 7.25
C SER A 485 -21.71 -15.80 6.11
N TRP A 486 -21.46 -17.10 6.28
CA TRP A 486 -20.88 -17.91 5.22
C TRP A 486 -21.79 -17.93 4.00
N GLY A 487 -21.25 -17.53 2.85
CA GLY A 487 -21.96 -17.58 1.58
C GLY A 487 -22.07 -19.02 1.07
N THR A 488 -23.04 -19.27 0.20
CA THR A 488 -23.28 -20.59 -0.42
C THR A 488 -22.02 -21.18 -1.06
N GLY A 489 -21.15 -20.35 -1.64
CA GLY A 489 -19.88 -20.78 -2.22
C GLY A 489 -18.88 -21.34 -1.19
N GLN A 490 -18.87 -20.85 0.04
CA GLN A 490 -18.00 -21.37 1.11
C GLN A 490 -18.48 -22.73 1.62
N PHE A 491 -19.80 -22.95 1.70
CA PHE A 491 -20.37 -24.27 2.02
C PHE A 491 -20.08 -25.30 0.92
N VAL A 492 -20.14 -24.89 -0.35
CA VAL A 492 -19.78 -25.77 -1.48
C VAL A 492 -18.31 -26.17 -1.43
N MET A 493 -17.41 -25.22 -1.14
CA MET A 493 -15.97 -25.51 -1.01
C MET A 493 -15.67 -26.43 0.19
N LEU A 494 -16.37 -26.25 1.31
CA LEU A 494 -16.21 -27.13 2.47
C LEU A 494 -16.73 -28.55 2.18
N GLY A 495 -17.86 -28.66 1.48
CA GLY A 495 -18.40 -29.94 1.02
C GLY A 495 -17.45 -30.66 0.06
N ALA A 496 -16.87 -29.93 -0.89
CA ALA A 496 -15.87 -30.48 -1.81
C ALA A 496 -14.61 -30.98 -1.08
N GLY A 497 -14.13 -30.22 -0.08
CA GLY A 497 -13.00 -30.62 0.77
C GLY A 497 -13.30 -31.88 1.59
N ALA A 498 -14.47 -31.95 2.21
CA ALA A 498 -14.88 -33.13 2.99
C ALA A 498 -15.02 -34.37 2.10
N PHE A 499 -15.55 -34.22 0.88
CA PHE A 499 -15.67 -35.32 -0.08
C PHE A 499 -14.29 -35.84 -0.53
N LEU A 500 -13.34 -34.94 -0.80
CA LEU A 500 -11.96 -35.32 -1.16
C LEU A 500 -11.29 -36.13 -0.04
N VAL A 501 -11.45 -35.71 1.22
CA VAL A 501 -10.91 -36.43 2.37
C VAL A 501 -11.56 -37.82 2.50
N LEU A 502 -12.88 -37.91 2.32
CA LEU A 502 -13.61 -39.19 2.34
C LEU A 502 -13.09 -40.15 1.26
N VAL A 503 -12.89 -39.69 0.03
CA VAL A 503 -12.39 -40.50 -1.09
C VAL A 503 -10.96 -41.03 -0.81
N ILE A 504 -10.12 -40.24 -0.13
CA ILE A 504 -8.75 -40.65 0.20
C ILE A 504 -8.73 -41.67 1.35
N VAL A 505 -9.57 -41.48 2.37
CA VAL A 505 -9.50 -42.25 3.63
C VAL A 505 -10.30 -43.55 3.56
N LEU A 506 -11.44 -43.58 2.85
CA LEU A 506 -12.30 -44.77 2.75
C LEU A 506 -11.59 -46.03 2.21
N PRO A 507 -10.79 -45.97 1.13
CA PRO A 507 -10.09 -47.14 0.59
C PRO A 507 -9.09 -47.74 1.59
N ALA A 508 -8.39 -46.90 2.35
CA ALA A 508 -7.43 -47.34 3.37
C ALA A 508 -8.14 -48.03 4.56
N LEU A 509 -9.28 -47.49 5.00
CA LEU A 509 -10.07 -48.10 6.07
C LEU A 509 -10.73 -49.42 5.65
N LEU A 510 -11.28 -49.49 4.44
CA LEU A 510 -11.90 -50.71 3.90
C LEU A 510 -10.89 -51.83 3.66
N SER A 511 -9.69 -51.51 3.15
CA SER A 511 -8.62 -52.50 2.95
C SER A 511 -8.07 -53.05 4.27
N SER A 512 -8.02 -52.23 5.34
CA SER A 512 -7.60 -52.68 6.67
C SER A 512 -8.61 -53.64 7.33
N ARG A 513 -9.91 -53.46 7.06
CA ARG A 513 -10.97 -54.36 7.55
C ARG A 513 -11.03 -55.67 6.77
N LEU A 514 -10.83 -55.64 5.45
CA LEU A 514 -10.78 -56.87 4.64
C LEU A 514 -9.58 -57.75 4.98
N LYS A 515 -8.41 -57.17 5.31
CA LYS A 515 -7.25 -57.93 5.79
C LYS A 515 -7.46 -58.59 7.17
N LYS A 516 -8.34 -58.04 8.02
CA LYS A 516 -8.69 -58.65 9.32
C LYS A 516 -9.72 -59.78 9.23
N LEU A 517 -10.47 -59.88 8.13
CA LEU A 517 -11.45 -60.95 7.89
C LEU A 517 -10.87 -62.15 7.12
N GLY A 518 -9.65 -62.04 6.59
CA GLY A 518 -8.97 -63.11 5.84
C GLY A 518 -7.94 -63.91 6.65
N ALA A 519 -7.83 -63.69 7.95
CA ALA A 519 -6.89 -64.41 8.82
C ALA A 519 -7.66 -65.17 9.90
N ASP A 520 -8.15 -66.36 9.53
CA ASP A 520 -8.49 -67.40 10.51
C ASP A 520 -7.64 -68.66 10.19
N PRO A 521 -6.86 -69.19 11.14
CA PRO A 521 -5.98 -70.33 10.93
C PRO A 521 -6.73 -71.62 11.25
N LYS A 522 -6.79 -72.56 10.29
CA LYS A 522 -6.80 -74.04 10.44
C LYS A 522 -7.31 -74.75 9.17
N LYS A 523 -6.39 -75.16 8.32
CA LYS A 523 -6.20 -76.56 7.86
C LYS A 523 -5.01 -76.63 6.92
#